data_AF-A0A932LEP6-F1
#
_entry.id   AF-A0A932LEP6-F1
#
_cell.length_a   1.000
_cell.length_b   1.000
_cell.length_c   1.000
_cell.angle_alpha   90.00
_cell.angle_beta   90.00
_cell.angle_gamma   90.00
#
_symmetry.space_group_name_H-M   'P 1'
#
loop_
_entity.id
_entity.type
_entity.pdbx_description
1 polymer ?
#
loop_
_entity_poly.entity_id
_entity_poly.type
_entity_poly.pdbx_seq_one_letter_code
_entity_poly.pdbx_strand_id
1 'polypeptide(L)' 'MSSTGVIKSTDKAIKTYYQSLDAYSERQVTHEGAIETAFQRLLADTAKLRGWAPANVASEL' A
#
# COMPACT_ATOMS: atom_id res chain seq x y z
N MET A 1 20.08 8.05 -0.93
CA MET A 1 19.35 9.31 -0.70
C MET A 1 17.95 9.11 -1.29
N SER A 2 16.95 8.85 -0.44
CA SER A 2 15.57 8.62 -0.90
C SER A 2 14.95 9.96 -1.30
N SER A 3 14.80 10.19 -2.61
CA SER A 3 14.08 11.36 -3.11
C SER A 3 12.69 11.38 -2.50
N THR A 4 12.43 12.35 -1.63
CA THR A 4 11.13 12.61 -0.99
C THR A 4 10.19 13.21 -2.05
N GLY A 5 9.94 12.45 -3.12
CA GLY A 5 9.04 12.82 -4.20
C GLY A 5 7.60 12.87 -3.71
N VAL A 6 6.85 13.84 -4.19
CA VAL A 6 5.39 13.89 -4.02
C VAL A 6 4.81 12.56 -4.51
N ILE A 7 4.00 11.90 -3.68
CA ILE A 7 3.25 10.71 -4.11
C ILE A 7 2.23 11.18 -5.15
N LYS A 8 2.37 10.70 -6.38
CA LYS A 8 1.50 11.00 -7.51
C LYS A 8 0.58 9.81 -7.77
N SER A 9 -0.62 10.06 -8.29
CA SER A 9 -1.55 9.00 -8.71
C SER A 9 -0.96 7.99 -9.70
N THR A 10 0.12 8.36 -10.41
CA THR A 10 0.86 7.49 -11.33
C THR A 10 1.84 6.54 -10.65
N ASP A 11 2.05 6.66 -9.34
CA ASP A 11 2.97 5.80 -8.60
C ASP A 11 2.55 4.34 -8.68
N LYS A 12 3.56 3.46 -8.77
CA LYS A 12 3.37 2.02 -8.89
C LYS A 12 2.50 1.46 -7.76
N ALA A 13 2.72 1.91 -6.52
CA ALA A 13 1.96 1.48 -5.35
C ALA A 13 0.45 1.77 -5.50
N ILE A 14 0.08 2.95 -6.01
CA ILE A 14 -1.31 3.34 -6.23
C ILE A 14 -1.94 2.51 -7.34
N LYS A 15 -1.21 2.27 -8.44
CA LYS A 15 -1.68 1.37 -9.52
C LYS A 15 -1.94 -0.04 -9.01
N THR A 16 -1.02 -0.59 -8.21
CA THR A 16 -1.14 -1.93 -7.62
C THR A 16 -2.32 -2.03 -6.65
N TYR A 17 -2.62 -0.98 -5.90
CA TYR A 17 -3.81 -0.92 -5.06
C TYR A 17 -5.09 -1.07 -5.88
N TYR A 18 -5.27 -0.27 -6.93
CA TYR A 18 -6.46 -0.36 -7.78
C TYR A 18 -6.57 -1.69 -8.53
N GLN A 19 -5.46 -2.25 -9.01
CA GLN A 19 -5.45 -3.60 -9.59
C GLN A 19 -5.89 -4.67 -8.60
N SER A 20 -5.54 -4.50 -7.31
CA SER A 20 -5.97 -5.44 -6.26
C SER A 20 -7.48 -5.33 -6.01
N LEU A 21 -8.02 -4.11 -5.99
CA LEU A 21 -9.47 -3.89 -5.87
C LEU A 21 -10.24 -4.49 -7.04
N ASP A 22 -9.75 -4.30 -8.27
CA ASP A 22 -10.33 -4.86 -9.47
C ASP A 22 -10.35 -6.40 -9.41
N ALA A 23 -9.20 -7.01 -9.08
CA ALA A 23 -9.10 -8.46 -8.92
C ALA A 23 -9.99 -9.00 -7.79
N TYR A 24 -10.21 -8.25 -6.71
CA TYR A 24 -11.15 -8.65 -5.65
C TYR A 24 -12.60 -8.56 -6.11
N SER A 25 -12.94 -7.52 -6.87
CA SER A 25 -14.25 -7.36 -7.49
C SER A 25 -14.55 -8.50 -8.46
N GLU A 26 -13.61 -8.84 -9.35
CA GLU A 26 -13.74 -9.96 -10.30
C GLU A 26 -13.94 -11.31 -9.59
N ARG A 27 -13.28 -11.51 -8.45
CA ARG A 27 -13.37 -12.75 -7.65
C ARG A 27 -14.58 -12.77 -6.72
N GLN A 28 -15.46 -11.76 -6.78
CA GLN A 28 -16.57 -11.57 -5.84
C GLN A 28 -16.15 -11.64 -4.37
N VAL A 29 -14.91 -11.22 -4.07
CA VAL A 29 -14.42 -11.13 -2.69
C VAL A 29 -15.07 -9.91 -2.06
N THR A 30 -16.19 -10.15 -1.39
CA THR A 30 -16.97 -9.13 -0.66
C THR A 30 -16.54 -8.98 0.80
N HIS A 31 -15.56 -9.76 1.25
CA HIS A 31 -15.05 -9.69 2.61
C HIS A 31 -14.25 -8.40 2.83
N GLU A 32 -14.68 -7.58 3.79
CA GLU A 32 -14.08 -6.29 4.16
C GLU A 32 -12.56 -6.38 4.40
N GLY A 33 -12.07 -7.54 4.89
CA GLY A 33 -10.65 -7.79 5.14
C GLY A 33 -9.75 -7.76 3.89
N ALA A 34 -10.27 -8.04 2.70
CA ALA A 34 -9.49 -7.97 1.46
C ALA A 34 -9.18 -6.52 1.09
N ILE A 35 -10.16 -5.64 1.24
CA ILE A 35 -10.00 -4.19 1.01
C ILE A 35 -9.07 -3.59 2.06
N GLU A 36 -9.24 -3.97 3.34
CA GLU A 36 -8.34 -3.55 4.42
C GLU A 36 -6.89 -3.97 4.13
N THR A 37 -6.68 -5.23 3.71
CA THR A 37 -5.36 -5.75 3.36
C THR A 37 -4.72 -4.97 2.20
N ALA A 38 -5.48 -4.68 1.14
CA ALA A 38 -4.99 -3.88 0.02
C ALA A 38 -4.61 -2.47 0.46
N PHE A 39 -5.39 -1.85 1.35
CA PHE A 39 -5.11 -0.51 1.85
C PHE A 39 -3.90 -0.48 2.78
N GLN A 40 -3.76 -1.44 3.69
CA GLN A 40 -2.57 -1.58 4.54
C GLN A 40 -1.29 -1.77 3.72
N ARG A 41 -1.37 -2.54 2.62
CA ARG A 41 -0.25 -2.69 1.68
C ARG A 41 0.10 -1.38 0.97
N LEU A 42 -0.90 -0.62 0.51
CA LEU A 42 -0.68 0.70 -0.09
C LEU A 42 0.04 1.64 0.89
N LEU A 43 -0.41 1.69 2.14
CA LEU A 43 0.22 2.50 3.18
C LEU A 43 1.66 2.05 3.43
N ALA A 44 1.93 0.76 3.57
CA ALA A 44 3.29 0.26 3.78
C ALA A 44 4.23 0.61 2.62
N ASP A 45 3.79 0.42 1.38
CA ASP A 45 4.60 0.73 0.19
C ASP A 45 4.87 2.23 0.04
N THR A 46 3.85 3.07 0.24
CA THR A 46 4.00 4.52 0.16
C THR A 46 4.82 5.10 1.32
N ALA A 47 4.70 4.53 2.52
CA ALA A 47 5.48 4.92 3.68
C ALA A 47 6.97 4.59 3.47
N LYS A 48 7.30 3.41 2.90
CA LYS A 48 8.67 3.07 2.47
C LYS A 48 9.27 4.09 1.51
N LEU A 49 8.50 4.57 0.53
CA LEU A 49 8.95 5.59 -0.42
C LEU A 49 9.31 6.93 0.26
N ARG A 50 8.69 7.22 1.41
CA ARG A 50 8.94 8.44 2.19
C ARG A 50 9.91 8.22 3.35
N GLY A 51 10.43 7.00 3.53
CA GLY A 51 11.22 6.63 4.71
C GLY A 51 10.42 6.66 6.02
N TRP A 52 9.09 6.67 5.91
CA TRP A 52 8.18 6.56 7.04
C TRP A 52 8.05 5.08 7.34
N ALA A 53 8.78 4.57 8.32
CA ALA A 53 8.52 3.22 8.80
C ALA A 53 7.11 3.19 9.39
N PRO A 54 6.26 2.19 9.06
CA PRO A 54 5.13 1.91 9.94
C PRO A 54 5.72 1.63 11.32
N ALA A 55 5.18 2.27 12.36
CA ALA A 55 5.75 2.35 13.71
C ALA A 55 5.98 1.00 14.44
N ASN A 56 5.86 -0.16 13.78
CA ASN A 56 5.93 -1.50 14.37
C ASN A 56 7.02 -2.42 13.77
N VAL A 57 8.11 -1.88 13.21
CA VAL A 57 9.27 -2.72 12.82
C VAL A 57 10.62 -2.13 13.28
N ALA A 58 10.62 -1.17 14.20
CA ALA A 58 11.83 -0.53 14.72
C ALA A 58 12.24 -1.05 16.11
N SER A 59 11.92 -2.29 16.46
CA SER A 59 12.29 -2.85 17.77
C SER A 59 12.58 -4.34 17.70
N GLU A 60 13.65 -4.72 16.99
CA GLU A 60 14.50 -5.84 17.41
C GLU A 60 15.96 -5.41 17.14
N LEU A 61 16.63 -4.98 18.22
CA LEU A 61 18.09 -4.89 18.35
C LEU A 61 18.62 -6.27 18.74
#